data_AF-A0A133UC13-F1
#
_entry.id   AF-A0A133UC13-F1
#
_cell.length_a   1.000
_cell.length_b   1.000
_cell.length_c   1.000
_cell.angle_alpha   90.00
_cell.angle_beta   90.00
_cell.angle_gamma   90.00
#
_symmetry.space_group_name_H-M   'P 1'
#
loop_
_entity.id
_entity.type
_entity.pdbx_description
1 polymer ?
#
loop_
_entity_poly.entity_id
_entity_poly.type
_entity_poly.pdbx_seq_one_letter_code
_entity_poly.pdbx_strand_id
1 'polypeptide(L)' 'MSKTTIQIDKKTRDMLRAAGSKGDTYDDIVRELVELRNAFIRDLYRIMEETSEKEWTPLDDFDWGLE' A
#
# COMPACT_ATOMS: atom_id res chain seq x y z
N MET A 1 1.00 7.43 28.01
CA MET A 1 0.32 7.99 26.81
C MET A 1 -1.16 7.76 26.96
N SER A 2 -2.01 8.74 26.62
CA SER A 2 -3.46 8.50 26.55
C SER A 2 -3.75 7.52 25.41
N LYS A 3 -4.63 6.57 25.67
CA LYS A 3 -5.17 5.69 24.64
C LYS A 3 -6.52 6.25 24.20
N THR A 4 -6.80 6.15 22.91
CA THR A 4 -8.08 6.55 22.34
C THR A 4 -8.83 5.29 21.92
N THR A 5 -10.13 5.26 22.20
CA THR A 5 -10.98 4.16 21.76
C THR A 5 -11.37 4.37 20.30
N ILE A 6 -11.10 3.38 19.47
CA ILE A 6 -11.61 3.30 18.10
C ILE A 6 -12.71 2.24 18.03
N GLN A 7 -13.80 2.55 17.35
CA GLN A 7 -14.86 1.58 17.08
C GLN A 7 -14.52 0.84 15.79
N ILE A 8 -14.47 -0.48 15.87
CA ILE A 8 -14.24 -1.37 14.72
C ILE A 8 -15.13 -2.59 14.83
N ASP A 9 -15.47 -3.16 13.68
CA ASP A 9 -16.25 -4.38 13.65
C ASP A 9 -15.46 -5.57 14.20
N LYS A 10 -16.19 -6.58 14.70
CA LYS A 10 -15.58 -7.84 15.17
C LYS A 10 -14.66 -8.47 14.13
N LYS A 11 -15.08 -8.46 12.86
CA LYS A 11 -14.31 -8.99 11.73
C LYS A 11 -12.97 -8.25 11.58
N THR A 12 -12.99 -6.93 11.63
CA THR A 12 -11.78 -6.10 11.52
C THR A 12 -10.82 -6.36 12.67
N ARG A 13 -11.32 -6.46 13.90
CA ARG A 13 -10.50 -6.84 15.06
C ARG A 13 -9.86 -8.21 14.89
N ASP A 14 -10.63 -9.19 14.40
CA ASP A 14 -10.12 -10.54 14.18
C ASP A 14 -9.06 -10.57 13.06
N MET A 15 -9.20 -9.75 12.03
CA MET A 15 -8.15 -9.54 11.01
C MET A 15 -6.89 -8.92 11.61
N LEU A 16 -7.01 -7.88 12.44
CA LEU A 16 -5.86 -7.27 13.12
C LEU A 16 -5.14 -8.30 13.98
N ARG A 17 -5.88 -9.13 14.73
CA ARG A 17 -5.30 -10.19 15.55
C ARG A 17 -4.55 -11.24 14.70
N ALA A 18 -5.05 -11.55 13.51
CA ALA A 18 -4.41 -12.51 12.60
C ALA A 18 -3.18 -11.92 11.89
N ALA A 19 -3.14 -10.59 11.71
CA ALA A 19 -2.01 -9.89 11.10
C ALA A 19 -0.80 -9.76 12.05
N GLY A 20 -1.05 -9.62 13.35
CA GLY A 20 0.02 -9.48 14.35
C GLY A 20 0.72 -10.79 14.69
N SER A 21 1.97 -10.67 15.16
CA SER A 21 2.78 -11.73 15.74
C SER A 21 2.70 -11.75 17.27
N LYS A 22 3.26 -12.80 17.89
CA LYS A 22 3.28 -12.91 19.35
C LYS A 22 4.11 -11.78 19.96
N GLY A 23 3.45 -10.86 20.65
CA GLY A 23 4.08 -9.72 21.33
C GLY A 23 3.61 -8.37 20.79
N ASP A 24 2.98 -8.34 19.62
CA ASP A 24 2.52 -7.11 18.99
C ASP A 24 1.25 -6.59 19.66
N THR A 25 1.16 -5.26 19.76
CA THR A 25 -0.06 -4.59 20.18
C THR A 25 -0.90 -4.17 18.97
N TYR A 26 -2.19 -3.91 19.18
CA TYR A 26 -3.02 -3.34 18.12
C TYR A 26 -2.49 -1.99 17.60
N ASP A 27 -1.81 -1.21 18.44
CA ASP A 27 -1.19 0.05 18.00
C ASP A 27 -0.03 -0.21 17.02
N ASP A 28 0.78 -1.24 17.28
CA ASP A 28 1.91 -1.61 16.41
C ASP A 28 1.39 -2.06 15.04
N ILE A 29 0.41 -2.96 15.05
CA ILE A 29 -0.23 -3.48 13.83
C ILE A 29 -0.91 -2.37 13.04
N VAL A 30 -1.65 -1.47 13.70
CA VAL A 30 -2.30 -0.34 13.03
C VAL A 30 -1.26 0.62 12.44
N ARG A 31 -0.15 0.87 13.13
CA ARG A 31 0.92 1.74 12.62
C ARG A 31 1.57 1.15 11.37
N GLU A 32 1.92 -0.14 11.40
CA GLU A 32 2.47 -0.84 10.25
C GLU A 32 1.52 -0.79 9.05
N LEU A 33 0.22 -1.05 9.26
CA LEU A 33 -0.78 -0.96 8.19
C LEU A 33 -0.87 0.45 7.58
N VAL A 34 -0.74 1.50 8.39
CA VAL A 34 -0.73 2.89 7.91
C VAL A 34 0.53 3.17 7.08
N GLU A 35 1.69 2.66 7.51
CA GLU A 35 2.95 2.81 6.77
C GLU A 35 2.89 2.07 5.43
N LEU A 36 2.40 0.83 5.41
CA LEU A 36 2.19 0.05 4.19
C LEU A 36 1.24 0.75 3.22
N ARG A 37 0.12 1.30 3.72
CA ARG A 37 -0.82 2.09 2.90
C ARG A 37 -0.13 3.29 2.27
N ASN A 38 0.69 4.02 3.03
CA ASN A 38 1.38 5.21 2.54
C ASN A 38 2.47 4.85 1.52
N ALA A 39 3.18 3.73 1.72
CA ALA A 39 4.14 3.22 0.75
C ALA A 39 3.46 2.82 -0.56
N PHE A 40 2.35 2.07 -0.48
CA PHE A 40 1.56 1.68 -1.66
C PHE A 40 1.07 2.88 -2.46
N ILE A 41 0.52 3.91 -1.80
CA ILE A 41 0.06 5.13 -2.46
C ILE A 41 1.22 5.88 -3.14
N ARG A 42 2.38 5.95 -2.48
CA ARG A 42 3.58 6.59 -3.04
C ARG A 42 4.06 5.86 -4.30
N ASP A 43 4.06 4.53 -4.26
CA ASP A 43 4.44 3.72 -5.41
C ASP A 43 3.48 3.91 -6.58
N LEU A 44 2.17 3.98 -6.32
CA LEU A 44 1.19 4.30 -7.35
C LEU A 44 1.47 5.66 -8.00
N TYR A 45 1.75 6.70 -7.22
CA TYR A 45 2.07 8.02 -7.78
C TYR A 45 3.34 8.02 -8.61
N ARG A 46 4.39 7.32 -8.16
CA ARG A 46 5.63 7.18 -8.93
C ARG A 46 5.37 6.51 -10.29
N ILE A 47 4.63 5.40 -10.31
CA ILE A 47 4.27 4.70 -11.56
C ILE A 47 3.48 5.62 -12.49
N MET A 48 2.53 6.39 -11.94
CA MET A 48 1.73 7.33 -12.73
C MET A 48 2.60 8.44 -13.33
N GLU A 49 3.51 9.03 -12.57
CA GLU A 49 4.44 10.06 -13.04
C GLU A 49 5.31 9.52 -14.18
N GLU A 50 5.98 8.37 -13.97
CA GLU A 50 6.82 7.69 -14.97
C GLU A 50 6.04 7.29 -16.25
N THR A 51 4.74 7.04 -16.13
CA THR A 51 3.89 6.68 -17.29
C THR A 51 3.32 7.93 -17.98
N SER A 52 3.08 9.01 -17.23
CA SER A 52 2.57 10.27 -17.79
C SER A 52 3.58 10.99 -18.68
N GLU A 53 4.87 10.78 -18.43
CA GLU A 53 5.96 11.31 -19.26
C GLU A 53 6.19 10.52 -20.55
N LYS A 54 5.64 9.30 -20.65
CA LYS A 54 5.75 8.47 -21.85
C LYS A 54 4.62 8.82 -22.80
N GLU A 55 4.99 9.32 -23.98
CA GLU A 55 4.04 9.47 -25.07
C GLU A 55 3.52 8.08 -25.46
N TRP A 56 2.21 7.88 -25.35
CA TRP A 56 1.59 6.62 -25.69
C TRP A 56 1.88 6.30 -27.15
N THR A 57 2.52 5.16 -27.39
CA THR A 57 2.85 4.68 -28.73
C THR A 57 1.97 3.48 -29.05
N PRO A 58 1.27 3.46 -30.20
CA PRO A 58 0.63 2.24 -30.69
C PRO A 58 1.65 1.10 -30.77
N LEU A 59 1.21 -0.12 -30.44
CA LEU A 59 2.10 -1.29 -30.42
C LEU A 59 2.77 -1.56 -31.78
N ASP A 60 2.12 -1.16 -32.87
CA ASP A 60 2.62 -1.31 -34.24
C ASP A 60 3.81 -0.39 -34.54
N ASP A 61 3.95 0.73 -33.81
CA ASP A 61 5.02 1.73 -33.98
C ASP A 61 6.15 1.58 -32.93
N PHE A 62 6.04 0.60 -32.03
CA PHE A 62 6.99 0.41 -30.94
C PHE A 62 8.24 -0.36 -31.42
N ASP A 63 9.40 0.30 -31.43
CA ASP A 63 10.68 -0.32 -31.77
C ASP A 63 11.17 -1.23 -30.63
N TRP A 64 11.25 -2.53 -30.90
CA TRP A 64 11.64 -3.55 -29.94
C TRP A 64 13.16 -3.67 -29.75
N GLY A 65 13.97 -2.97 -30.56
CA GLY A 65 15.44 -2.97 -30.41
C GLY A 65 16.09 -4.35 -30.54
N LEU A 66 15.47 -5.26 -31.30
CA LEU A 66 16.00 -6.58 -31.60
C LEU A 66 16.91 -6.49 -32.84
N GLU A 67 18.18 -6.17 -32.62
CA GLU A 67 19.29 -6.52 -33.53
C GLU A 67 19.89 -7.89 -33.17
#